data_AF-A0A519QW14-F1
#
_entry.id   AF-A0A519QW14-F1
#
_cell.length_a   1.000
_cell.length_b   1.000
_cell.length_c   1.000
_cell.angle_alpha   90.00
_cell.angle_beta   90.00
_cell.angle_gamma   90.00
#
_symmetry.space_group_name_H-M   'P 1'
#
loop_
_entity.id
_entity.type
_entity.pdbx_description
1 polymer ?
#
loop_
_entity_poly.entity_id
_entity_poly.type
_entity_poly.pdbx_seq_one_letter_code
_entity_poly.pdbx_strand_id
1 'polypeptide(L)'
;MLESSIELLKSLDLKGVVTDYIVEKILDKGVQKTKHLFNTHLSNVEKLSGPPPDEYETFLKTYDLSVSEDIVMQHVVANLNAASIWSKEINFNLSKRSRDLEKIFVDIDLFLSPLRHRYSADEELETIKSSRIKKYLNKNILIYGGPGAGKTTLIKNICNSLLFEPSEGKFSCPILIRFRELDYTSYEDPERRNLFAILIDAFGIVIKYPESKITKVFNQNIQLMKLAVIEFLEQGRILAIFDGFDEIPDMELKSLIERDFEALALGLKNSKFILTSRNGDFNLSLTNTHTFEICPLNDAQIFEVDTQLAKQ
;
A
#
# COMPACT_ATOMS: atom_id res chain seq x y z
N MET A 1 -10.95 23.55 0.10
CA MET A 1 -10.77 22.44 1.06
C MET A 1 -9.34 21.95 1.08
N LEU A 2 -8.63 22.00 -0.06
CA LEU A 2 -7.21 21.71 -0.18
C LEU A 2 -6.30 22.38 0.86
N GLU A 3 -6.47 23.69 1.11
CA GLU A 3 -5.67 24.43 2.09
C GLU A 3 -5.76 23.80 3.49
N SER A 4 -6.96 23.37 3.91
CA SER A 4 -7.18 22.69 5.19
C SER A 4 -6.48 21.32 5.24
N SER A 5 -6.48 20.55 4.15
CA SER A 5 -5.73 19.29 4.06
C SER A 5 -4.22 19.53 4.13
N ILE A 6 -3.72 20.60 3.51
CA ILE A 6 -2.31 20.99 3.57
C ILE A 6 -1.92 21.44 4.98
N GLU A 7 -2.77 22.22 5.65
CA GLU A 7 -2.57 22.60 7.05
C GLU A 7 -2.55 21.37 7.98
N LEU A 8 -3.46 20.42 7.76
CA LEU A 8 -3.47 19.16 8.49
C LEU A 8 -2.19 18.36 8.24
N LEU A 9 -1.71 18.30 6.99
CA LEU A 9 -0.44 17.67 6.65
C LEU A 9 0.77 18.33 7.33
N LYS A 10 0.79 19.67 7.42
CA LYS A 10 1.80 20.43 8.18
C LYS A 10 1.70 20.17 9.69
N SER A 11 0.48 19.90 10.19
CA SER A 11 0.24 19.61 11.61
C SER A 11 0.72 18.23 12.05
N LEU A 12 0.94 17.30 11.12
CA LEU A 12 1.47 15.95 11.41
C LEU A 12 2.94 15.97 11.89
N ASP A 13 3.51 17.16 12.13
CA ASP A 13 4.91 17.41 12.49
C ASP A 13 5.92 16.74 11.54
N LEU A 14 5.49 16.55 10.29
CA LEU A 14 6.38 16.19 9.21
C LEU A 14 7.20 17.45 8.95
N LYS A 15 8.50 17.41 9.25
CA LYS A 15 9.45 18.53 9.00
C LYS A 15 9.07 19.21 7.69
N GLY A 16 8.71 20.50 7.68
CA GLY A 16 7.96 21.13 6.56
C GLY A 16 8.46 20.86 5.13
N VAL A 17 9.75 20.57 4.95
CA VAL A 17 10.37 20.08 3.71
C VAL A 17 9.68 18.81 3.16
N VAL A 18 9.24 17.90 4.02
CA VAL A 18 8.52 16.66 3.68
C VAL A 18 7.13 17.00 3.15
N THR A 19 6.43 17.95 3.74
CA THR A 19 5.10 18.37 3.29
C THR A 19 5.14 18.93 1.87
N ASP A 20 6.06 19.85 1.59
CA ASP A 20 6.20 20.44 0.25
C ASP A 20 6.58 19.38 -0.79
N TYR A 21 7.45 18.44 -0.42
CA TYR A 21 7.81 17.30 -1.27
C TYR A 21 6.61 16.38 -1.57
N ILE A 22 5.78 16.08 -0.57
CA ILE A 22 4.54 15.29 -0.75
C ILE A 22 3.61 16.02 -1.71
N VAL A 23 3.36 17.31 -1.48
CA VAL A 23 2.47 18.12 -2.34
C VAL A 23 2.97 18.12 -3.78
N GLU A 24 4.26 18.39 -4.01
CA GLU A 24 4.86 18.38 -5.36
C GLU A 24 4.68 17.01 -6.04
N LYS A 25 4.97 15.89 -5.36
CA LYS A 25 4.87 14.57 -6.01
C LYS A 25 3.44 14.12 -6.21
N ILE A 26 2.58 14.30 -5.21
CA ILE A 26 1.20 13.81 -5.24
C ILE A 26 0.36 14.66 -6.17
N LEU A 27 0.35 15.98 -6.00
CA LEU A 27 -0.51 16.87 -6.79
C LEU A 27 0.09 17.15 -8.17
N ASP A 28 1.31 17.69 -8.21
CA ASP A 28 1.85 18.19 -9.48
C ASP A 28 2.22 17.06 -10.43
N LYS A 29 2.56 15.87 -9.91
CA LYS A 29 2.95 14.71 -10.74
C LYS A 29 1.88 13.64 -10.75
N GLY A 30 1.50 13.10 -9.60
CA GLY A 30 0.50 12.04 -9.49
C GLY A 30 -0.83 12.43 -10.13
N VAL A 31 -1.50 13.44 -9.59
CA VAL A 31 -2.81 13.88 -10.06
C VAL A 31 -2.76 14.34 -11.53
N GLN A 32 -1.79 15.17 -11.91
CA GLN A 32 -1.71 15.69 -13.28
C GLN A 32 -1.48 14.58 -14.33
N LYS A 33 -0.67 13.57 -14.01
CA LYS A 33 -0.44 12.45 -14.92
C LYS A 33 -1.65 11.53 -15.03
N THR A 34 -2.36 11.28 -13.93
CA THR A 34 -3.62 10.53 -13.98
C THR A 34 -4.71 11.30 -14.74
N LYS A 35 -4.83 12.62 -14.56
CA LYS A 35 -5.72 13.48 -15.38
C LYS A 35 -5.40 13.35 -16.87
N HIS A 36 -4.11 13.41 -17.23
CA HIS A 36 -3.67 13.26 -18.61
C HIS A 36 -4.00 11.87 -19.20
N LEU A 37 -3.81 10.81 -18.41
CA LEU A 37 -4.19 9.44 -18.78
C LEU A 37 -5.70 9.36 -19.07
N PHE A 38 -6.54 9.91 -18.19
CA PHE A 38 -7.99 9.91 -18.37
C PHE A 38 -8.44 10.68 -19.61
N ASN A 39 -7.89 11.87 -19.84
CA ASN A 39 -8.19 12.66 -21.04
C ASN A 39 -7.79 11.92 -22.33
N THR A 40 -6.64 11.25 -22.33
CA THR A 40 -6.18 10.44 -23.46
C THR A 40 -7.10 9.26 -23.71
N HIS A 41 -7.51 8.57 -22.65
CA HIS A 41 -8.42 7.45 -22.74
C HIS A 41 -9.80 7.89 -23.27
N LEU A 42 -10.37 8.97 -22.72
CA LEU A 42 -11.64 9.53 -23.17
C LEU A 42 -11.59 9.89 -24.67
N SER A 43 -10.56 10.62 -25.11
CA SER A 43 -10.39 10.97 -26.54
C SER A 43 -10.31 9.74 -27.46
N ASN A 44 -9.72 8.64 -26.99
CA ASN A 44 -9.66 7.40 -27.77
C ASN A 44 -11.03 6.71 -27.83
N VAL A 45 -11.79 6.71 -26.72
CA VAL A 45 -13.15 6.18 -26.68
C VAL A 45 -14.07 6.95 -27.63
N GLU A 46 -13.98 8.28 -27.65
CA GLU A 46 -14.75 9.16 -28.56
C GLU A 46 -14.45 8.88 -30.05
N LYS A 47 -13.19 8.57 -30.39
CA LYS A 47 -12.80 8.24 -31.77
C LYS A 47 -13.27 6.86 -32.23
N LEU A 48 -13.27 5.88 -31.33
CA LEU A 48 -13.61 4.49 -31.63
C LEU A 48 -15.11 4.22 -31.58
N SER A 49 -15.79 4.91 -30.67
CA SER A 49 -17.22 4.81 -30.45
C SER A 49 -17.81 6.10 -31.00
N GLY A 50 -18.08 6.20 -32.31
CA GLY A 50 -19.09 7.14 -32.76
C GLY A 50 -20.43 6.53 -32.35
N PRO A 51 -20.99 6.83 -31.16
CA PRO A 51 -22.27 6.24 -30.82
C PRO A 51 -23.31 6.91 -31.73
N PRO A 52 -24.48 6.30 -31.93
CA PRO A 52 -25.61 7.07 -32.44
C PRO A 52 -25.75 8.36 -31.60
N PRO A 53 -25.93 9.54 -32.22
CA PRO A 53 -25.93 10.84 -31.52
C PRO A 53 -26.80 10.87 -30.26
N ASP A 54 -27.88 10.10 -30.30
CA ASP A 54 -28.96 10.04 -29.30
C ASP A 54 -28.52 9.38 -27.97
N GLU A 55 -27.47 8.55 -27.97
CA GLU A 55 -26.97 7.85 -26.76
C GLU A 55 -25.69 8.48 -26.18
N TYR A 56 -25.02 9.36 -26.94
CA TYR A 56 -23.70 9.89 -26.55
C TYR A 56 -23.76 10.82 -25.35
N GLU A 57 -24.77 11.70 -25.26
CA GLU A 57 -24.94 12.56 -24.09
C GLU A 57 -25.18 11.75 -22.81
N THR A 58 -25.98 10.68 -22.89
CA THR A 58 -26.26 9.80 -21.75
C THR A 58 -25.00 9.04 -21.33
N PHE A 59 -24.19 8.59 -22.30
CA PHE A 59 -22.89 7.99 -22.05
C PHE A 59 -21.94 8.96 -21.32
N LEU A 60 -21.77 10.19 -21.82
CA LEU A 60 -20.91 11.19 -21.17
C LEU A 60 -21.40 11.59 -19.77
N LYS A 61 -22.71 11.59 -19.53
CA LYS A 61 -23.27 11.89 -18.19
C LYS A 61 -23.03 10.77 -17.17
N THR A 62 -22.78 9.54 -17.62
CA THR A 62 -22.61 8.36 -16.76
C THR A 62 -21.16 7.84 -16.71
N TYR A 63 -20.33 8.27 -17.67
CA TYR A 63 -18.91 8.02 -17.73
C TYR A 63 -18.14 9.14 -17.02
N ASP A 64 -17.72 8.91 -15.77
CA ASP A 64 -17.05 9.90 -14.92
C ASP A 64 -15.66 9.39 -14.55
N LEU A 65 -14.66 9.88 -15.30
CA LEU A 65 -13.25 9.72 -14.98
C LEU A 65 -12.74 11.04 -14.42
N SER A 66 -12.57 11.13 -13.11
CA SER A 66 -12.13 12.37 -12.49
C SER A 66 -11.11 12.14 -11.37
N VAL A 67 -10.15 13.05 -11.30
CA VAL A 67 -9.16 13.12 -10.22
C VAL A 67 -9.15 14.55 -9.72
N SER A 68 -9.67 14.76 -8.51
CA SER A 68 -9.70 16.06 -7.85
C SER A 68 -8.51 16.17 -6.89
N GLU A 69 -7.79 17.29 -6.96
CA GLU A 69 -6.66 17.55 -6.07
C GLU A 69 -7.11 17.62 -4.60
N ASP A 70 -8.24 18.29 -4.33
CA ASP A 70 -8.83 18.37 -2.99
C ASP A 70 -9.16 16.99 -2.43
N ILE A 71 -9.84 16.14 -3.22
CA ILE A 71 -10.27 14.81 -2.77
C ILE A 71 -9.06 13.91 -2.55
N VAL A 72 -8.11 13.89 -3.49
CA VAL A 72 -6.90 13.08 -3.38
C VAL A 72 -6.11 13.48 -2.14
N MET A 73 -5.93 14.79 -1.89
CA MET A 73 -5.22 15.23 -0.70
C MET A 73 -5.96 14.92 0.60
N GLN A 74 -7.30 15.02 0.61
CA GLN A 74 -8.08 14.58 1.77
C GLN A 74 -7.82 13.10 2.09
N HIS A 75 -7.86 12.23 1.08
CA HIS A 75 -7.64 10.79 1.24
C HIS A 75 -6.19 10.47 1.66
N VAL A 76 -5.20 11.07 0.99
CA VAL A 76 -3.78 10.88 1.34
C VAL A 76 -3.50 11.36 2.75
N VAL A 77 -3.96 12.55 3.14
CA VAL A 77 -3.71 13.09 4.50
C VAL A 77 -4.45 12.26 5.55
N ALA A 78 -5.68 11.82 5.28
CA ALA A 78 -6.40 10.92 6.17
C ALA A 78 -5.64 9.60 6.38
N ASN A 79 -5.09 9.02 5.30
CA ASN A 79 -4.28 7.80 5.38
C ASN A 79 -2.99 8.03 6.18
N LEU A 80 -2.26 9.12 5.94
CA LEU A 80 -1.03 9.46 6.65
C LEU A 80 -1.28 9.70 8.14
N ASN A 81 -2.37 10.39 8.48
CA ASN A 81 -2.75 10.63 9.87
C ASN A 81 -3.10 9.30 10.57
N ALA A 82 -3.93 8.46 9.92
CA ALA A 82 -4.27 7.14 10.44
C ALA A 82 -3.02 6.26 10.64
N ALA A 83 -2.11 6.26 9.65
CA ALA A 83 -0.84 5.53 9.72
C ALA A 83 0.06 6.05 10.85
N SER A 84 0.16 7.38 11.03
CA SER A 84 0.95 8.01 12.09
C SER A 84 0.43 7.63 13.48
N ILE A 85 -0.89 7.71 13.70
CA ILE A 85 -1.51 7.32 14.98
C ILE A 85 -1.29 5.82 15.23
N TRP A 86 -1.55 4.99 14.21
CA TRP A 86 -1.42 3.55 14.31
C TRP A 86 0.02 3.08 14.57
N SER A 87 1.01 3.75 13.98
CA SER A 87 2.41 3.35 14.08
C SER A 87 3.06 3.73 15.41
N LYS A 88 2.53 4.73 16.13
CA LYS A 88 3.12 5.22 17.39
C LYS A 88 2.98 4.24 18.55
N GLU A 89 1.95 3.40 18.56
CA GLU A 89 1.64 2.58 19.74
C GLU A 89 1.55 1.08 19.45
N ILE A 90 1.97 0.25 20.41
CA ILE A 90 1.69 -1.19 20.46
C ILE A 90 0.74 -1.48 21.62
N ASN A 91 -0.27 -2.30 21.33
CA ASN A 91 -1.14 -2.92 22.33
C ASN A 91 -0.68 -4.35 22.55
N PHE A 92 -0.14 -4.67 23.74
CA PHE A 92 0.01 -6.06 24.16
C PHE A 92 -1.26 -6.49 24.86
N ASN A 93 -1.83 -7.63 24.48
CA ASN A 93 -3.03 -8.19 25.13
C ASN A 93 -2.86 -8.37 26.64
N LEU A 94 -1.62 -8.49 27.14
CA LEU A 94 -1.29 -8.65 28.55
C LEU A 94 -1.08 -7.31 29.29
N SER A 95 -0.91 -6.19 28.58
CA SER A 95 -0.67 -4.88 29.18
C SER A 95 -1.96 -4.06 29.28
N LYS A 96 -2.22 -3.44 30.43
CA LYS A 96 -3.39 -2.58 30.65
C LYS A 96 -3.36 -1.23 29.91
N ARG A 97 -2.24 -0.88 29.27
CA ARG A 97 -2.01 0.41 28.58
C ARG A 97 -1.25 0.19 27.28
N SER A 98 -1.55 1.04 26.29
CA SER A 98 -0.74 1.12 25.07
C SER A 98 0.66 1.64 25.40
N ARG A 99 1.65 1.21 24.59
CA ARG A 99 3.06 1.56 24.78
C ARG A 99 3.64 2.19 23.52
N ASP A 100 4.52 3.16 23.71
CA ASP A 100 5.25 3.87 22.65
C ASP A 100 6.21 2.92 21.94
N LEU A 101 5.99 2.73 20.62
CA LEU A 101 6.74 1.79 19.78
C LEU A 101 8.24 2.04 19.83
N GLU A 102 8.69 3.29 19.77
CA GLU A 102 10.13 3.62 19.68
C GLU A 102 10.90 3.16 20.91
N LYS A 103 10.22 3.04 22.06
CA LYS A 103 10.82 2.64 23.32
C LYS A 103 10.88 1.14 23.54
N ILE A 104 10.09 0.38 22.78
CA ILE A 104 9.88 -1.06 22.98
C ILE A 104 10.22 -1.89 21.73
N PHE A 105 10.55 -1.24 20.62
CA PHE A 105 10.91 -1.94 19.40
C PHE A 105 12.30 -2.55 19.56
N VAL A 106 12.39 -3.85 19.32
CA VAL A 106 13.64 -4.60 19.25
C VAL A 106 13.89 -4.97 17.81
N ASP A 107 15.12 -4.73 17.33
CA ASP A 107 15.50 -5.00 15.94
C ASP A 107 15.60 -6.51 15.68
N ILE A 108 14.57 -7.04 15.03
CA ILE A 108 14.44 -8.46 14.72
C ILE A 108 15.31 -8.88 13.53
N ASP A 109 15.67 -10.15 13.49
CA ASP A 109 16.37 -10.75 12.36
C ASP A 109 15.38 -11.24 11.30
N LEU A 110 15.80 -11.13 10.04
CA LEU A 110 15.04 -11.56 8.87
C LEU A 110 15.90 -12.53 8.04
N PHE A 111 15.35 -13.68 7.68
CA PHE A 111 15.96 -14.55 6.68
C PHE A 111 15.87 -13.93 5.29
N LEU A 112 16.95 -14.00 4.51
CA LEU A 112 16.98 -13.54 3.11
C LEU A 112 16.22 -14.46 2.15
N SER A 113 15.95 -15.69 2.57
CA SER A 113 15.22 -16.72 1.83
C SER A 113 14.19 -17.39 2.75
N PRO A 114 12.94 -17.58 2.31
CA PRO A 114 11.93 -18.29 3.11
C PRO A 114 12.33 -19.71 3.49
N LEU A 115 11.94 -20.14 4.68
CA LEU A 115 12.23 -21.48 5.22
C LEU A 115 11.69 -22.61 4.34
N ARG A 116 10.55 -22.38 3.66
CA ARG A 116 9.91 -23.38 2.79
C ARG A 116 10.73 -23.76 1.55
N HIS A 117 11.76 -22.99 1.20
CA HIS A 117 12.63 -23.28 0.06
C HIS A 117 13.91 -24.04 0.44
N ARG A 118 14.04 -24.47 1.70
CA ARG A 118 15.20 -25.26 2.16
C ARG A 118 15.24 -26.62 1.51
N TYR A 119 16.43 -27.00 1.03
CA TYR A 119 16.68 -28.37 0.56
C TYR A 119 17.09 -29.31 1.69
N SER A 120 17.71 -28.78 2.76
CA SER A 120 18.10 -29.53 3.95
C SER A 120 17.86 -28.73 5.24
N ALA A 121 17.70 -29.43 6.36
CA ALA A 121 17.51 -28.80 7.66
C ALA A 121 18.78 -28.04 8.15
N ASP A 122 19.96 -28.47 7.66
CA ASP A 122 21.27 -27.96 8.06
C ASP A 122 21.76 -26.77 7.22
N GLU A 123 20.95 -26.30 6.27
CA GLU A 123 21.29 -25.14 5.44
C GLU A 123 21.39 -23.86 6.30
N GLU A 124 22.59 -23.28 6.42
CA GLU A 124 22.79 -21.99 7.06
C GLU A 124 22.09 -20.90 6.27
N LEU A 125 21.12 -20.24 6.89
CA LEU A 125 20.42 -19.12 6.25
C LEU A 125 21.11 -17.80 6.55
N GLU A 126 21.37 -17.06 5.49
CA GLU A 126 21.76 -15.66 5.63
C GLU A 126 20.63 -14.85 6.26
N THR A 127 20.98 -14.04 7.25
CA THR A 127 20.07 -13.16 7.96
C THR A 127 20.50 -11.71 7.84
N ILE A 128 19.53 -10.82 7.95
CA ILE A 128 19.76 -9.38 8.09
C ILE A 128 18.92 -8.83 9.24
N LYS A 129 19.40 -7.74 9.84
CA LYS A 129 18.61 -6.95 10.79
C LYS A 129 17.47 -6.22 10.07
N SER A 130 16.31 -6.15 10.69
CA SER A 130 15.12 -5.49 10.15
C SER A 130 15.33 -3.99 9.89
N SER A 131 16.19 -3.33 10.68
CA SER A 131 16.64 -1.95 10.44
C SER A 131 17.28 -1.74 9.06
N ARG A 132 17.80 -2.80 8.43
CA ARG A 132 18.42 -2.74 7.10
C ARG A 132 17.42 -2.94 5.95
N ILE A 133 16.16 -3.25 6.23
CA ILE A 133 15.16 -3.57 5.20
C ILE A 133 14.98 -2.45 4.17
N LYS A 134 15.10 -1.18 4.59
CA LYS A 134 15.02 0.00 3.70
C LYS A 134 16.03 -0.04 2.56
N LYS A 135 17.20 -0.67 2.75
CA LYS A 135 18.25 -0.83 1.73
C LYS A 135 17.81 -1.72 0.57
N TYR A 136 16.84 -2.60 0.80
CA TYR A 136 16.29 -3.53 -0.19
C TYR A 136 15.06 -2.98 -0.92
N LEU A 137 14.66 -1.73 -0.65
CA LEU A 137 13.56 -1.07 -1.36
C LEU A 137 13.95 -0.65 -2.79
N ASN A 138 14.98 -1.22 -3.39
CA ASN A 138 15.21 -1.18 -4.84
C ASN A 138 14.29 -2.15 -5.59
N LYS A 139 13.70 -3.13 -4.89
CA LYS A 139 12.60 -3.98 -5.35
C LYS A 139 11.45 -3.93 -4.34
N ASN A 140 10.28 -4.44 -4.72
CA ASN A 140 9.16 -4.57 -3.78
C ASN A 140 9.52 -5.61 -2.71
N ILE A 141 8.83 -5.62 -1.58
CA ILE A 141 9.19 -6.46 -0.45
C ILE A 141 8.00 -7.31 -0.03
N LEU A 142 8.24 -8.61 0.12
CA LEU A 142 7.34 -9.55 0.77
C LEU A 142 7.93 -9.92 2.14
N ILE A 143 7.11 -9.85 3.19
CA ILE A 143 7.51 -10.19 4.55
C ILE A 143 6.59 -11.30 5.07
N TYR A 144 7.20 -12.45 5.32
CA TYR A 144 6.56 -13.62 5.90
C TYR A 144 6.86 -13.73 7.39
N GLY A 145 6.02 -14.48 8.09
CA GLY A 145 6.23 -14.84 9.48
C GLY A 145 5.00 -15.49 10.09
N GLY A 146 5.21 -16.31 11.11
CA GLY A 146 4.13 -16.94 11.86
C GLY A 146 3.23 -15.94 12.60
N PRO A 147 2.12 -16.43 13.19
CA PRO A 147 1.34 -15.65 14.15
C PRO A 147 2.23 -15.16 15.30
N GLY A 148 2.09 -13.89 15.69
CA GLY A 148 2.89 -13.32 16.78
C GLY A 148 4.36 -13.01 16.43
N ALA A 149 4.83 -13.30 15.21
CA ALA A 149 6.22 -13.04 14.80
C ALA A 149 6.59 -11.54 14.71
N GLY A 150 5.65 -10.61 14.95
CA GLY A 150 5.94 -9.18 14.92
C GLY A 150 5.87 -8.54 13.53
N LYS A 151 5.21 -9.16 12.53
CA LYS A 151 4.98 -8.57 11.20
C LYS A 151 4.40 -7.16 11.26
N THR A 152 3.24 -7.01 11.91
CA THR A 152 2.60 -5.71 12.10
C THR A 152 3.49 -4.73 12.86
N THR A 153 4.21 -5.19 13.90
CA THR A 153 5.16 -4.37 14.66
C THR A 153 6.30 -3.83 13.77
N LEU A 154 6.85 -4.67 12.89
CA LEU A 154 7.86 -4.26 11.91
C LEU A 154 7.29 -3.22 10.94
N ILE A 155 6.08 -3.43 10.42
CA ILE A 155 5.43 -2.45 9.53
C ILE A 155 5.18 -1.12 10.23
N LYS A 156 4.71 -1.14 11.48
CA LYS A 156 4.57 0.08 12.28
C LYS A 156 5.89 0.83 12.38
N ASN A 157 6.99 0.12 12.66
CA ASN A 157 8.31 0.73 12.75
C ASN A 157 8.76 1.33 11.41
N ILE A 158 8.55 0.62 10.30
CA ILE A 158 8.85 1.11 8.96
C ILE A 158 8.01 2.37 8.64
N CYS A 159 6.70 2.33 8.85
CA CYS A 159 5.81 3.49 8.66
C CYS A 159 6.27 4.69 9.48
N ASN A 160 6.51 4.50 10.78
CA ASN A 160 6.94 5.55 11.69
C ASN A 160 8.23 6.20 11.19
N SER A 161 9.23 5.37 10.86
CA SER A 161 10.50 5.86 10.36
C SER A 161 10.40 6.59 9.02
N LEU A 162 9.43 6.27 8.15
CA LEU A 162 9.24 6.96 6.87
C LEU A 162 8.49 8.27 6.99
N LEU A 163 7.61 8.39 7.99
CA LEU A 163 6.90 9.62 8.28
C LEU A 163 7.87 10.66 8.90
N PHE A 164 8.74 10.23 9.82
CA PHE A 164 9.54 11.16 10.61
C PHE A 164 11.01 11.30 10.16
N GLU A 165 11.54 10.34 9.39
CA GLU A 165 12.88 10.42 8.82
C GLU A 165 12.80 10.68 7.31
N PRO A 166 13.55 11.68 6.78
CA PRO A 166 13.60 11.90 5.34
C PRO A 166 14.10 10.64 4.63
N SER A 167 13.33 10.12 3.67
CA SER A 167 13.62 8.89 2.93
C SER A 167 14.79 9.02 1.93
N GLU A 168 15.74 9.94 2.16
CA GLU A 168 16.71 10.43 1.17
C GLU A 168 16.05 10.85 -0.17
N GLY A 169 14.76 11.23 -0.12
CA GLY A 169 13.96 11.60 -1.28
C GLY A 169 13.50 10.41 -2.15
N LYS A 170 13.71 9.17 -1.69
CA LYS A 170 13.32 7.97 -2.45
C LYS A 170 11.81 7.83 -2.59
N PHE A 171 11.09 8.09 -1.50
CA PHE A 171 9.62 8.03 -1.46
C PHE A 171 9.05 9.33 -0.91
N SER A 172 7.91 9.78 -1.45
CA SER A 172 7.20 10.96 -0.95
C SER A 172 6.54 10.68 0.40
N CYS A 173 5.80 9.58 0.47
CA CYS A 173 5.10 9.16 1.68
C CYS A 173 4.77 7.66 1.66
N PRO A 174 4.56 7.04 2.83
CA PRO A 174 3.94 5.73 2.92
C PRO A 174 2.42 5.83 2.79
N ILE A 175 1.80 4.90 2.06
CA ILE A 175 0.33 4.73 2.08
C ILE A 175 0.05 3.35 2.64
N LEU A 176 -0.67 3.29 3.76
CA LEU A 176 -0.94 2.06 4.49
C LEU A 176 -2.35 1.54 4.18
N ILE A 177 -2.43 0.29 3.76
CA ILE A 177 -3.65 -0.50 3.60
C ILE A 177 -3.58 -1.68 4.56
N ARG A 178 -4.57 -1.80 5.43
CA ARG A 178 -4.68 -2.93 6.37
C ARG A 178 -5.85 -3.80 5.94
N PHE A 179 -5.57 -4.99 5.42
CA PHE A 179 -6.60 -5.83 4.82
C PHE A 179 -7.72 -6.21 5.80
N ARG A 180 -7.42 -6.37 7.09
CA ARG A 180 -8.43 -6.61 8.14
C ARG A 180 -9.48 -5.51 8.28
N GLU A 181 -9.15 -4.28 7.89
CA GLU A 181 -10.02 -3.11 8.11
C GLU A 181 -10.81 -2.71 6.89
N LEU A 182 -10.61 -3.42 5.76
CA LEU A 182 -11.40 -3.18 4.57
C LEU A 182 -12.83 -3.65 4.81
N ASP A 183 -13.78 -2.82 4.41
CA ASP A 183 -15.19 -3.20 4.40
C ASP A 183 -15.49 -4.07 3.17
N TYR A 184 -15.28 -5.38 3.31
CA TYR A 184 -15.55 -6.35 2.24
C TYR A 184 -17.02 -6.40 1.78
N THR A 185 -17.96 -5.87 2.57
CA THR A 185 -19.39 -5.85 2.20
C THR A 185 -19.70 -4.75 1.18
N SER A 186 -18.96 -3.65 1.21
CA SER A 186 -19.07 -2.57 0.21
C SER A 186 -18.62 -2.98 -1.19
N TYR A 187 -17.94 -4.14 -1.31
CA TYR A 187 -17.46 -4.71 -2.57
C TYR A 187 -18.39 -5.81 -3.10
N GLU A 188 -19.70 -5.73 -2.90
CA GLU A 188 -20.64 -6.66 -3.55
C GLU A 188 -20.51 -6.65 -5.09
N ASP A 189 -20.09 -5.52 -5.66
CA ASP A 189 -19.76 -5.38 -7.07
C ASP A 189 -18.44 -6.11 -7.42
N PRO A 190 -18.47 -7.14 -8.30
CA PRO A 190 -17.27 -7.83 -8.77
C PRO A 190 -16.22 -6.90 -9.39
N GLU A 191 -16.62 -5.75 -9.98
CA GLU A 191 -15.69 -4.76 -10.55
C GLU A 191 -14.81 -4.11 -9.49
N ARG A 192 -15.28 -4.05 -8.24
CA ARG A 192 -14.56 -3.43 -7.13
C ARG A 192 -13.79 -4.44 -6.27
N ARG A 193 -13.96 -5.74 -6.53
CA ARG A 193 -13.28 -6.85 -5.82
C ARG A 193 -11.85 -7.10 -6.29
N ASN A 194 -11.02 -6.06 -6.32
CA ASN A 194 -9.63 -6.19 -6.76
C ASN A 194 -8.70 -5.17 -6.07
N LEU A 195 -7.40 -5.40 -6.14
CA LEU A 195 -6.40 -4.55 -5.47
C LEU A 195 -6.43 -3.11 -5.98
N PHE A 196 -6.63 -2.93 -7.29
CA PHE A 196 -6.62 -1.62 -7.91
C PHE A 196 -7.81 -0.78 -7.48
N ALA A 197 -8.99 -1.39 -7.32
CA ALA A 197 -10.16 -0.71 -6.77
C ALA A 197 -9.92 -0.23 -5.32
N ILE A 198 -9.36 -1.10 -4.46
CA ILE A 198 -8.97 -0.74 -3.08
C ILE A 198 -8.01 0.47 -3.08
N LEU A 199 -7.05 0.49 -4.01
CA LEU A 199 -6.10 1.59 -4.13
C LEU A 199 -6.72 2.87 -4.70
N ILE A 200 -7.62 2.77 -5.68
CA ILE A 200 -8.40 3.89 -6.21
C ILE A 200 -9.18 4.58 -5.09
N ASP A 201 -9.86 3.80 -4.24
CA ASP A 201 -10.60 4.30 -3.09
C ASP A 201 -9.64 4.92 -2.04
N ALA A 202 -8.52 4.27 -1.77
CA ALA A 202 -7.50 4.79 -0.85
C ALA A 202 -6.88 6.12 -1.33
N PHE A 203 -6.84 6.37 -2.64
CA PHE A 203 -6.37 7.63 -3.22
C PHE A 203 -7.47 8.65 -3.47
N GLY A 204 -8.74 8.28 -3.35
CA GLY A 204 -9.86 9.18 -3.68
C GLY A 204 -9.94 9.50 -5.18
N ILE A 205 -9.53 8.56 -6.04
CA ILE A 205 -9.66 8.66 -7.50
C ILE A 205 -11.07 8.21 -7.88
N VAL A 206 -11.73 8.91 -8.80
CA VAL A 206 -13.09 8.57 -9.24
C VAL A 206 -13.05 7.98 -10.65
N ILE A 207 -13.54 6.75 -10.76
CA ILE A 207 -13.71 6.03 -12.02
C ILE A 207 -15.12 5.42 -11.99
N LYS A 208 -16.03 5.94 -12.82
CA LYS A 208 -17.38 5.42 -12.99
C LYS A 208 -17.69 5.14 -14.45
N TYR A 209 -18.45 4.08 -14.67
CA TYR A 209 -18.84 3.61 -15.99
C TYR A 209 -20.36 3.51 -16.13
N PRO A 210 -20.91 3.68 -17.35
CA PRO A 210 -22.31 3.42 -17.63
C PRO A 210 -22.67 1.92 -17.46
N GLU A 211 -23.72 1.62 -16.69
CA GLU A 211 -24.20 0.26 -16.44
C GLU A 211 -24.64 -0.50 -17.71
N SER A 212 -24.97 0.20 -18.80
CA SER A 212 -25.59 -0.42 -19.99
C SER A 212 -24.63 -1.18 -20.92
N LYS A 213 -23.31 -1.23 -20.65
CA LYS A 213 -22.30 -1.90 -21.52
C LYS A 213 -21.31 -2.81 -20.79
N ILE A 214 -21.66 -3.24 -19.57
CA ILE A 214 -20.78 -3.92 -18.60
C ILE A 214 -19.94 -5.06 -19.20
N THR A 215 -20.51 -6.00 -19.96
CA THR A 215 -19.76 -7.25 -20.27
C THR A 215 -18.60 -7.15 -21.26
N LYS A 216 -18.57 -6.20 -22.21
CA LYS A 216 -17.41 -6.00 -23.12
C LYS A 216 -16.44 -4.92 -22.63
N VAL A 217 -16.92 -4.00 -21.80
CA VAL A 217 -16.13 -2.84 -21.32
C VAL A 217 -15.44 -3.16 -19.97
N PHE A 218 -15.92 -4.16 -19.21
CA PHE A 218 -15.37 -4.61 -17.94
C PHE A 218 -13.84 -4.80 -17.94
N ASN A 219 -13.31 -5.52 -18.93
CA ASN A 219 -11.86 -5.76 -19.01
C ASN A 219 -11.07 -4.47 -19.26
N GLN A 220 -11.64 -3.54 -20.03
CA GLN A 220 -11.01 -2.23 -20.29
C GLN A 220 -11.01 -1.36 -19.03
N ASN A 221 -12.06 -1.48 -18.20
CA ASN A 221 -12.18 -0.75 -16.93
C ASN A 221 -11.09 -1.15 -15.95
N ILE A 222 -10.90 -2.46 -15.74
CA ILE A 222 -9.84 -2.98 -14.87
C ILE A 222 -8.46 -2.54 -15.38
N GLN A 223 -8.23 -2.55 -16.68
CA GLN A 223 -6.96 -2.05 -17.22
C GLN A 223 -6.77 -0.55 -16.99
N LEU A 224 -7.83 0.27 -17.12
CA LEU A 224 -7.73 1.70 -16.83
C LEU A 224 -7.44 1.95 -15.35
N MET A 225 -8.14 1.27 -14.43
CA MET A 225 -7.88 1.35 -12.99
C MET A 225 -6.43 0.99 -12.68
N LYS A 226 -5.94 -0.14 -13.22
CA LYS A 226 -4.56 -0.58 -13.08
C LYS A 226 -3.57 0.46 -13.56
N LEU A 227 -3.77 1.01 -14.77
CA LEU A 227 -2.89 2.04 -15.32
C LEU A 227 -2.92 3.31 -14.48
N ALA A 228 -4.10 3.74 -14.03
CA ALA A 228 -4.28 4.93 -13.21
C ALA A 228 -3.56 4.80 -11.87
N VAL A 229 -3.71 3.66 -11.19
CA VAL A 229 -3.03 3.37 -9.92
C VAL A 229 -1.52 3.30 -10.09
N ILE A 230 -1.03 2.56 -11.10
CA ILE A 230 0.41 2.44 -11.34
C ILE A 230 1.02 3.80 -11.68
N GLU A 231 0.39 4.57 -12.57
CA GLU A 231 0.86 5.91 -12.93
C GLU A 231 0.85 6.84 -11.70
N PHE A 232 -0.24 6.85 -10.93
CA PHE A 232 -0.34 7.66 -9.72
C PHE A 232 0.73 7.31 -8.70
N LEU A 233 0.92 6.02 -8.41
CA LEU A 233 1.97 5.53 -7.52
C LEU A 233 3.35 5.96 -8.00
N GLU A 234 3.71 5.66 -9.26
CA GLU A 234 5.03 5.92 -9.83
C GLU A 234 5.40 7.40 -9.83
N GLN A 235 4.48 8.25 -10.27
CA GLN A 235 4.69 9.70 -10.34
C GLN A 235 4.71 10.32 -8.95
N GLY A 236 3.85 9.81 -8.06
CA GLY A 236 3.82 10.16 -6.66
C GLY A 236 5.03 9.68 -5.86
N ARG A 237 5.83 8.73 -6.37
CA ARG A 237 6.91 8.07 -5.61
C ARG A 237 6.44 7.52 -4.27
N ILE A 238 5.27 6.88 -4.26
CA ILE A 238 4.63 6.37 -3.05
C ILE A 238 5.23 5.01 -2.66
N LEU A 239 5.44 4.79 -1.36
CA LEU A 239 5.63 3.43 -0.83
C LEU A 239 4.27 2.88 -0.35
N ALA A 240 3.70 1.94 -1.10
CA ALA A 240 2.45 1.28 -0.70
C ALA A 240 2.74 0.17 0.31
N ILE A 241 2.08 0.18 1.45
CA ILE A 241 2.30 -0.78 2.53
C ILE A 241 1.00 -1.53 2.75
N PHE A 242 1.06 -2.84 2.65
CA PHE A 242 -0.08 -3.75 2.75
C PHE A 242 0.15 -4.69 3.94
N ASP A 243 -0.60 -4.52 5.01
CA ASP A 243 -0.49 -5.35 6.22
C ASP A 243 -1.64 -6.36 6.30
N GLY A 244 -1.30 -7.62 6.55
CA GLY A 244 -2.24 -8.70 6.88
C GLY A 244 -2.93 -9.34 5.67
N PHE A 245 -2.20 -9.72 4.62
CA PHE A 245 -2.79 -10.40 3.46
C PHE A 245 -3.56 -11.68 3.83
N ASP A 246 -3.09 -12.39 4.84
CA ASP A 246 -3.76 -13.58 5.39
C ASP A 246 -5.15 -13.30 5.98
N GLU A 247 -5.51 -12.03 6.17
CA GLU A 247 -6.74 -11.59 6.81
C GLU A 247 -7.85 -11.21 5.81
N ILE A 248 -7.60 -11.42 4.53
CA ILE A 248 -8.64 -11.37 3.48
C ILE A 248 -9.56 -12.59 3.67
N PRO A 249 -10.87 -12.40 3.93
CA PRO A 249 -11.75 -13.48 4.36
C PRO A 249 -12.16 -14.43 3.22
N ASP A 250 -12.21 -13.93 1.98
CA ASP A 250 -12.70 -14.64 0.82
C ASP A 250 -11.54 -15.15 -0.04
N MET A 251 -11.52 -16.45 -0.34
CA MET A 251 -10.42 -17.10 -1.07
C MET A 251 -10.37 -16.71 -2.55
N GLU A 252 -11.52 -16.41 -3.18
CA GLU A 252 -11.58 -15.97 -4.57
C GLU A 252 -11.01 -14.55 -4.71
N LEU A 253 -11.42 -13.65 -3.82
CA LEU A 253 -10.90 -12.30 -3.69
C LEU A 253 -9.42 -12.30 -3.38
N LYS A 254 -8.98 -13.14 -2.44
CA LYS A 254 -7.55 -13.31 -2.13
C LYS A 254 -6.75 -13.72 -3.37
N SER A 255 -7.27 -14.65 -4.17
CA SER A 255 -6.66 -15.09 -5.43
C SER A 255 -6.68 -14.02 -6.54
N LEU A 256 -7.70 -13.15 -6.55
CA LEU A 256 -7.74 -11.97 -7.43
C LEU A 256 -6.66 -10.95 -7.05
N ILE A 257 -6.61 -10.57 -5.77
CA ILE A 257 -5.62 -9.63 -5.24
C ILE A 257 -4.20 -10.17 -5.42
N GLU A 258 -3.97 -11.48 -5.25
CA GLU A 258 -2.67 -12.11 -5.53
C GLU A 258 -2.20 -11.84 -6.96
N ARG A 259 -3.07 -12.02 -7.95
CA ARG A 259 -2.78 -11.75 -9.38
C ARG A 259 -2.55 -10.26 -9.63
N ASP A 260 -3.28 -9.39 -8.96
CA ASP A 260 -3.09 -7.95 -9.09
C ASP A 260 -1.75 -7.49 -8.52
N PHE A 261 -1.25 -8.15 -7.46
CA PHE A 261 0.09 -7.87 -6.94
C PHE A 261 1.19 -8.20 -7.94
N GLU A 262 1.02 -9.22 -8.78
CA GLU A 262 1.96 -9.48 -9.88
C GLU A 262 1.97 -8.34 -10.90
N ALA A 263 0.78 -7.89 -11.30
CA ALA A 263 0.61 -6.74 -12.16
C ALA A 263 1.22 -5.46 -11.57
N LEU A 264 1.03 -5.23 -10.27
CA LEU A 264 1.59 -4.09 -9.55
C LEU A 264 3.12 -4.20 -9.46
N ALA A 265 3.66 -5.36 -9.10
CA ALA A 265 5.10 -5.58 -8.95
C ALA A 265 5.88 -5.30 -10.24
N LEU A 266 5.30 -5.66 -11.39
CA LEU A 266 5.85 -5.38 -12.72
C LEU A 266 5.72 -3.91 -13.13
N GLY A 267 4.69 -3.21 -12.64
CA GLY A 267 4.42 -1.81 -12.96
C GLY A 267 5.31 -0.82 -12.21
N LEU A 268 5.79 -1.17 -11.02
CA LEU A 268 6.48 -0.22 -10.13
C LEU A 268 8.02 -0.19 -10.30
N LYS A 269 8.55 0.96 -10.75
CA LYS A 269 9.98 1.24 -10.95
C LYS A 269 10.53 2.23 -9.92
N ASN A 270 9.86 3.36 -9.70
CA ASN A 270 10.27 4.40 -8.75
C ASN A 270 9.55 4.26 -7.41
N SER A 271 8.32 3.75 -7.45
CA SER A 271 7.53 3.40 -6.28
C SER A 271 7.74 1.94 -5.93
N LYS A 272 7.34 1.56 -4.72
CA LYS A 272 7.49 0.19 -4.24
C LYS A 272 6.31 -0.18 -3.38
N PHE A 273 6.17 -1.47 -3.11
CA PHE A 273 5.32 -1.92 -2.04
C PHE A 273 6.03 -2.82 -1.03
N ILE A 274 5.45 -2.88 0.17
CA ILE A 274 5.74 -3.89 1.19
C ILE A 274 4.44 -4.64 1.47
N LEU A 275 4.46 -5.97 1.42
CA LEU A 275 3.32 -6.83 1.71
C LEU A 275 3.66 -7.78 2.85
N THR A 276 2.82 -7.87 3.88
CA THR A 276 2.95 -8.89 4.94
C THR A 276 1.91 -10.00 4.79
N SER A 277 2.32 -11.22 5.10
CA SER A 277 1.42 -12.38 5.14
C SER A 277 1.93 -13.44 6.10
N ARG A 278 1.06 -14.36 6.53
CA ARG A 278 1.49 -15.61 7.16
C ARG A 278 2.18 -16.52 6.16
N ASN A 279 3.01 -17.42 6.70
CA ASN A 279 3.65 -18.46 5.90
C ASN A 279 2.59 -19.36 5.25
N GLY A 280 2.67 -19.54 3.93
CA GLY A 280 1.77 -20.41 3.16
C GLY A 280 0.47 -19.77 2.67
N ASP A 281 0.15 -18.56 3.12
CA ASP A 281 -1.05 -17.82 2.70
C ASP A 281 -0.87 -17.02 1.41
N PHE A 282 0.38 -16.70 1.06
CA PHE A 282 0.74 -16.04 -0.20
C PHE A 282 1.76 -16.94 -0.90
N ASN A 283 1.35 -17.55 -2.01
CA ASN A 283 2.12 -18.61 -2.67
C ASN A 283 2.78 -18.14 -3.97
N LEU A 284 2.50 -16.93 -4.43
CA LEU A 284 3.17 -16.37 -5.58
C LEU A 284 4.62 -15.96 -5.28
N SER A 285 5.53 -16.49 -6.11
CA SER A 285 6.85 -15.93 -6.32
C SER A 285 6.72 -14.73 -7.26
N LEU A 286 6.50 -13.55 -6.70
CA LEU A 286 6.39 -12.33 -7.50
C LEU A 286 7.74 -11.92 -8.07
N THR A 287 7.77 -11.59 -9.36
CA THR A 287 8.94 -10.93 -9.96
C THR A 287 9.13 -9.53 -9.36
N ASN A 288 10.36 -8.99 -9.46
CA ASN A 288 10.68 -7.67 -8.89
C ASN A 288 10.36 -7.56 -7.38
N THR A 289 10.55 -8.64 -6.62
CA THR A 289 10.44 -8.65 -5.16
C THR A 289 11.71 -9.17 -4.48
N HIS A 290 11.94 -8.70 -3.26
CA HIS A 290 12.72 -9.37 -2.25
C HIS A 290 11.76 -10.00 -1.26
N THR A 291 12.07 -11.22 -0.83
CA THR A 291 11.25 -11.96 0.11
C THR A 291 12.03 -12.18 1.37
N PHE A 292 11.46 -11.77 2.49
CA PHE A 292 12.02 -11.98 3.81
C PHE A 292 11.08 -12.82 4.66
N GLU A 293 11.63 -13.55 5.61
CA GLU A 293 10.86 -14.22 6.65
C GLU A 293 11.40 -13.82 8.02
N ILE A 294 10.52 -13.44 8.94
CA ILE A 294 10.91 -13.05 10.29
C ILE A 294 11.48 -14.26 11.03
N CYS A 295 12.69 -14.12 11.56
CA CYS A 295 13.33 -15.12 12.39
C CYS A 295 12.67 -15.19 13.78
N PRO A 296 12.72 -16.36 14.45
CA PRO A 296 12.52 -16.42 15.88
C PRO A 296 13.48 -15.46 16.60
N LEU A 297 13.02 -14.86 17.71
CA LEU A 297 13.88 -14.03 18.53
C LEU A 297 15.01 -14.88 19.13
N ASN A 298 16.23 -14.35 19.10
CA ASN A 298 17.35 -14.94 19.84
C ASN A 298 17.36 -14.49 21.31
N ASP A 299 18.15 -15.15 22.15
CA ASP A 299 18.21 -14.87 23.60
C ASP A 299 18.53 -13.39 23.92
N ALA A 300 19.37 -12.74 23.11
CA ALA A 300 19.71 -11.34 23.31
C ALA A 300 18.51 -10.41 23.03
N GLN A 301 17.76 -10.70 21.96
CA GLN A 301 16.53 -9.97 21.64
C GLN A 301 15.44 -10.21 22.67
N ILE A 302 15.30 -11.45 23.18
CA ILE A 302 14.35 -11.77 24.25
C ILE A 302 14.68 -10.96 25.52
N PHE A 303 15.96 -10.97 25.91
CA PHE A 303 16.43 -10.19 27.06
C PHE A 303 16.21 -8.68 26.89
N GLU A 304 16.38 -8.16 25.68
CA GLU A 304 16.12 -6.75 25.36
C GLU A 304 14.64 -6.41 25.50
N VAL A 305 13.74 -7.23 24.94
CA VAL A 305 12.28 -7.07 25.10
C VAL A 305 11.92 -7.05 26.58
N ASP A 306 12.37 -8.03 27.36
CA ASP A 306 12.09 -8.11 28.80
C ASP A 306 12.58 -6.86 29.56
N THR A 307 13.78 -6.39 29.22
CA THR A 307 14.37 -5.20 29.83
C THR A 307 13.59 -3.92 29.50
N GLN A 308 13.16 -3.76 28.25
CA GLN A 308 12.34 -2.62 27.83
C GLN A 308 10.95 -2.68 28.48
N LEU A 309 10.38 -3.88 28.61
CA LEU A 309 9.08 -4.08 29.25
C LEU A 309 9.09 -3.77 30.74
N ALA A 310 10.20 -4.06 31.45
CA ALA A 310 10.36 -3.81 32.88
C ALA A 310 10.58 -2.33 33.25
N LYS A 311 11.06 -1.51 32.30
CA LYS A 311 11.36 -0.07 32.52
C LYS A 311 10.13 0.85 32.44
N GLN A 312 8.96 0.33 32.05
CA GLN A 312 7.73 1.10 31.79
C GLN A 312 6.58 0.60 32.67
#